data_AF-A0A8D2LTH2-F1
#
_entry.id   AF-A0A8D2LTH2-F1
#
_cell.length_a   1.000
_cell.length_b   1.000
_cell.length_c   1.000
_cell.angle_alpha   90.00
_cell.angle_beta   90.00
_cell.angle_gamma   90.00
#
_symmetry.space_group_name_H-M   'P 1'
#
loop_
_entity.id
_entity.type
_entity.pdbx_description
1 polymer ?
#
loop_
_entity_poly.entity_id
_entity_poly.type
_entity_poly.pdbx_seq_one_letter_code
_entity_poly.pdbx_strand_id
1 'polypeptide(L)'
;MLWGFLFHSIIAHTSLFNILIVSGQRQLQTPGRGMECQGWDGMESARRRPGRLELNRSDDGPPETRGHGLTCPSHRFVSLFFQVLNCRTRVCQGSLMNPQSLVRGPRDGPIPKEELLVQAKEFISQFYDASKEPQPNKLARLEAVAEEIETTGSYQLTGEELNFATKQAWRNAPRCVGRIQWSNLQVFDARSCSTAKEMFEHLCRHVQYSTNGGNIRSAITIFPQRTDGKHDFRIWNSQLIRYAGYQMPDGSIMGDPATVAFTELCIQLGWKPRYGRFDVLPWILQANGQDPELFELPPELVLEVPIEHPTFTWFKELDLKWYALPAVSNMLLEVGGLEFTACPFNGWYMATEIGVRDFCDAHRYNILQDVGKRMGLETNKLSSLWKDKAVIEVNIAVLHSFQKQNVTIMDHHSATESFMKYMQNEYRLRGGCPGDWVWLVPPISGSITPVFHQEMLNYILSPFYYYQVRKNGHKKSGQVLHLGQVTAATRIKVTILYATETGKSETLAGHLGDVFNCAFNTKITCMDNYDPGDLEKETLLLVVTSTFGNGDSPSNGKGLPFTVLSSCWTSALLVPRMSRTSFFKEKQGKVHVASQSTS
;
A
#
# COMPACT_ATOMS: atom_id res chain seq x y z
N MET A 1 -6.38 2.83 30.44
CA MET A 1 -5.24 3.17 29.56
C MET A 1 -5.18 2.38 28.26
N LEU A 2 -5.81 1.20 28.12
CA LEU A 2 -5.89 0.46 26.84
C LEU A 2 -6.86 1.04 25.78
N TRP A 3 -7.66 2.06 26.10
CA TRP A 3 -8.68 2.60 25.20
C TRP A 3 -8.15 3.71 24.28
N GLY A 4 -7.08 4.42 24.66
CA GLY A 4 -6.58 5.58 23.89
C GLY A 4 -5.98 5.26 22.52
N PHE A 5 -5.46 4.04 22.33
CA PHE A 5 -4.80 3.62 21.09
C PHE A 5 -5.78 3.23 19.96
N LEU A 6 -6.95 2.67 20.29
CA LEU A 6 -7.95 2.35 19.26
C LEU A 6 -8.55 3.61 18.63
N PHE A 7 -8.64 4.71 19.39
CA PHE A 7 -9.29 5.95 18.96
C PHE A 7 -8.40 6.84 18.08
N HIS A 8 -7.07 6.78 18.20
CA HIS A 8 -6.18 7.58 17.35
C HIS A 8 -6.18 7.15 15.87
N SER A 9 -6.39 5.86 15.59
CA SER A 9 -6.46 5.35 14.20
C SER A 9 -7.77 5.68 13.47
N ILE A 10 -8.87 5.94 14.18
CA ILE A 10 -10.18 6.21 13.55
C ILE A 10 -10.32 7.70 13.16
N ILE A 11 -9.65 8.60 13.88
CA ILE A 11 -9.82 10.06 13.74
C ILE A 11 -8.95 10.65 12.62
N ALA A 12 -7.90 9.96 12.17
CA ALA A 12 -7.00 10.45 11.12
C ALA A 12 -7.63 10.56 9.71
N HIS A 13 -8.89 10.10 9.52
CA HIS A 13 -9.57 10.10 8.22
C HIS A 13 -10.84 10.97 8.11
N THR A 14 -11.11 11.85 9.08
CA THR A 14 -12.33 12.70 9.05
C THR A 14 -12.02 14.17 9.31
N SER A 15 -11.58 14.90 8.28
CA SER A 15 -11.29 16.34 8.34
C SER A 15 -12.53 17.27 8.42
N LEU A 16 -13.69 16.79 8.87
CA LEU A 16 -14.95 17.56 8.88
C LEU A 16 -15.90 17.34 10.08
N PHE A 17 -15.52 16.63 11.15
CA PHE A 17 -16.44 16.32 12.26
C PHE A 17 -15.84 16.58 13.64
N ASN A 18 -16.68 17.00 14.59
CA ASN A 18 -16.33 16.99 16.01
C ASN A 18 -16.78 15.64 16.60
N ILE A 19 -15.85 14.84 17.09
CA ILE A 19 -16.15 13.59 17.79
C ILE A 19 -15.88 13.85 19.28
N LEU A 20 -16.92 13.68 20.10
CA LEU A 20 -16.78 13.72 21.56
C LEU A 20 -16.82 12.29 22.09
N ILE A 21 -15.73 11.89 22.75
CA ILE A 21 -15.64 10.60 23.43
C ILE A 21 -15.81 10.86 24.92
N VAL A 22 -16.87 10.30 25.50
CA VAL A 22 -17.14 10.41 26.94
C VAL A 22 -16.97 9.04 27.57
N SER A 23 -15.99 8.92 28.46
CA SER A 23 -15.80 7.75 29.33
C SER A 23 -15.78 8.23 30.77
N GLY A 24 -16.15 7.43 31.76
CA GLY A 24 -15.82 7.90 33.11
C GLY A 24 -16.00 6.96 34.28
N GLN A 25 -15.51 7.51 35.39
CA GLN A 25 -15.70 7.11 36.78
C GLN A 25 -16.27 8.33 37.54
N ARG A 26 -17.17 8.05 38.50
CA ARG A 26 -18.01 9.02 39.26
C ARG A 26 -17.23 10.09 40.05
N GLN A 27 -17.80 11.30 40.14
CA GLN A 27 -18.35 11.86 41.41
C GLN A 27 -19.15 13.19 41.26
N LEU A 28 -20.34 13.17 41.87
CA LEU A 28 -21.21 14.16 42.57
C LEU A 28 -21.21 15.70 42.26
N GLN A 29 -22.45 16.21 42.19
CA GLN A 29 -23.01 17.49 41.70
C GLN A 29 -22.73 18.78 42.51
N THR A 30 -22.91 19.97 41.88
CA THR A 30 -24.07 20.91 42.10
C THR A 30 -23.95 22.23 41.28
N PRO A 31 -25.06 22.97 41.01
CA PRO A 31 -25.25 23.77 39.77
C PRO A 31 -25.26 25.30 39.93
N GLY A 32 -24.94 26.03 38.85
CA GLY A 32 -24.98 27.50 38.78
C GLY A 32 -25.44 28.05 37.42
N ARG A 33 -26.64 28.64 37.46
CA ARG A 33 -27.44 29.48 36.52
C ARG A 33 -26.72 30.19 35.35
N GLY A 34 -27.43 30.26 34.22
CA GLY A 34 -27.01 30.89 32.97
C GLY A 34 -27.31 32.38 32.82
N MET A 35 -27.15 32.88 31.59
CA MET A 35 -27.73 34.13 31.07
C MET A 35 -27.57 34.19 29.54
N GLU A 36 -28.68 34.54 28.87
CA GLU A 36 -28.79 34.91 27.45
C GLU A 36 -28.26 36.33 27.18
N CYS A 37 -27.93 36.62 25.92
CA CYS A 37 -28.14 37.90 25.19
C CYS A 37 -27.55 37.74 23.77
N GLN A 38 -28.38 37.59 22.72
CA GLN A 38 -28.95 38.64 21.85
C GLN A 38 -27.98 39.32 20.87
N GLY A 39 -28.15 38.96 19.58
CA GLY A 39 -28.34 39.86 18.44
C GLY A 39 -27.13 40.60 17.86
N TRP A 40 -26.98 40.56 16.53
CA TRP A 40 -27.07 41.74 15.66
C TRP A 40 -27.06 41.32 14.17
N ASP A 41 -27.95 41.96 13.41
CA ASP A 41 -28.32 41.71 12.03
C ASP A 41 -27.31 42.21 10.99
N GLY A 42 -27.43 41.65 9.78
CA GLY A 42 -27.34 42.43 8.55
C GLY A 42 -26.23 42.03 7.57
N MET A 43 -26.62 41.42 6.44
CA MET A 43 -26.69 42.08 5.12
C MET A 43 -26.50 41.07 3.97
N GLU A 44 -27.44 41.13 3.03
CA GLU A 44 -27.69 40.19 1.95
C GLU A 44 -27.08 40.65 0.61
N SER A 45 -27.19 39.77 -0.41
CA SER A 45 -26.94 39.94 -1.86
C SER A 45 -25.58 39.42 -2.38
N ALA A 46 -25.45 38.74 -3.52
CA ALA A 46 -26.38 38.25 -4.54
C ALA A 46 -25.76 37.04 -5.26
N ARG A 47 -26.56 36.03 -5.62
CA ARG A 47 -26.14 34.86 -6.41
C ARG A 47 -26.32 35.14 -7.91
N ARG A 48 -25.38 34.67 -8.74
CA ARG A 48 -25.62 34.34 -10.16
C ARG A 48 -25.18 32.89 -10.44
N ARG A 49 -26.05 32.11 -11.09
CA ARG A 49 -25.82 30.72 -11.52
C ARG A 49 -25.10 30.69 -12.88
N PRO A 50 -24.29 29.66 -13.20
CA PRO A 50 -23.79 29.43 -14.55
C PRO A 50 -24.75 28.57 -15.40
N GLY A 51 -24.73 28.81 -16.71
CA GLY A 51 -25.52 28.13 -17.74
C GLY A 51 -25.10 26.68 -17.98
N ARG A 52 -26.09 25.87 -18.35
CA ARG A 52 -26.03 24.45 -18.68
C ARG A 52 -25.68 24.28 -20.17
N LEU A 53 -24.67 23.48 -20.49
CA LEU A 53 -24.40 22.98 -21.84
C LEU A 53 -24.79 21.50 -21.87
N GLU A 54 -25.83 21.18 -22.63
CA GLU A 54 -26.28 19.82 -22.91
C GLU A 54 -25.51 19.28 -24.13
N LEU A 55 -24.92 18.10 -24.00
CA LEU A 55 -24.34 17.32 -25.09
C LEU A 55 -25.23 16.09 -25.30
N ASN A 56 -25.90 16.06 -26.46
CA ASN A 56 -26.70 14.94 -26.94
C ASN A 56 -25.83 13.68 -27.10
N ARG A 57 -26.30 12.57 -26.54
CA ARG A 57 -25.78 11.23 -26.78
C ARG A 57 -26.49 10.61 -27.98
N SER A 58 -25.72 10.00 -28.87
CA SER A 58 -26.16 8.93 -29.76
C SER A 58 -25.35 7.69 -29.41
N ASP A 59 -26.07 6.59 -29.14
CA ASP A 59 -25.58 5.30 -28.68
C ASP A 59 -24.79 4.52 -29.76
N ASP A 60 -24.15 3.44 -29.29
CA ASP A 60 -23.45 2.34 -29.98
C ASP A 60 -21.91 2.45 -30.18
N GLY A 61 -21.17 2.02 -29.13
CA GLY A 61 -19.73 1.68 -29.14
C GLY A 61 -19.04 1.94 -27.79
N PRO A 62 -17.99 1.18 -27.38
CA PRO A 62 -17.24 1.52 -26.17
C PRO A 62 -16.59 2.89 -26.34
N PRO A 63 -16.61 3.77 -25.32
CA PRO A 63 -16.11 5.13 -25.47
C PRO A 63 -14.59 5.14 -25.66
N GLU A 64 -14.15 5.63 -26.81
CA GLU A 64 -12.76 5.96 -27.08
C GLU A 64 -12.29 7.05 -26.11
N THR A 65 -11.43 6.70 -25.14
CA THR A 65 -10.88 7.67 -24.20
C THR A 65 -9.62 8.33 -24.78
N ARG A 66 -9.70 9.64 -25.04
CA ARG A 66 -8.54 10.45 -25.44
C ARG A 66 -7.68 10.77 -24.21
N GLY A 67 -6.41 10.37 -24.25
CA GLY A 67 -5.38 10.96 -23.38
C GLY A 67 -4.78 12.17 -24.07
N HIS A 68 -4.86 13.34 -23.44
CA HIS A 68 -4.23 14.56 -23.87
C HIS A 68 -2.83 14.65 -23.24
N GLY A 69 -1.78 14.42 -24.05
CA GLY A 69 -0.44 14.87 -23.70
C GLY A 69 -0.30 16.35 -24.07
N LEU A 70 0.13 17.21 -23.15
CA LEU A 70 0.37 18.65 -23.43
C LEU A 70 1.51 18.90 -24.44
N THR A 71 2.19 17.84 -24.91
CA THR A 71 3.31 17.94 -25.86
C THR A 71 3.44 16.71 -26.79
N CYS A 72 2.39 16.26 -27.52
CA CYS A 72 2.59 15.46 -28.75
C CYS A 72 1.30 15.26 -29.57
N PRO A 73 1.25 15.62 -30.87
CA PRO A 73 0.11 15.34 -31.73
C PRO A 73 0.35 14.06 -32.55
N SER A 74 -0.09 12.91 -32.06
CA SER A 74 -0.38 11.76 -32.95
C SER A 74 -1.38 10.83 -32.30
N HIS A 75 -2.55 10.67 -32.92
CA HIS A 75 -3.67 9.88 -32.40
C HIS A 75 -3.97 8.73 -33.38
N ARG A 76 -3.78 7.50 -32.92
CA ARG A 76 -4.42 6.28 -33.44
C ARG A 76 -4.67 5.35 -32.25
N PHE A 77 -5.90 4.87 -32.11
CA PHE A 77 -6.33 3.94 -31.06
C PHE A 77 -6.85 2.65 -31.70
N VAL A 78 -6.63 1.52 -31.02
CA VAL A 78 -7.20 0.21 -31.36
C VAL A 78 -7.86 -0.38 -30.11
N SER A 79 -9.05 -0.94 -30.31
CA SER A 79 -9.83 -1.71 -29.35
C SER A 79 -9.06 -2.96 -28.91
N LEU A 80 -8.51 -2.93 -27.72
CA LEU A 80 -7.94 -4.08 -27.02
C LEU A 80 -8.93 -4.45 -25.91
N PHE A 81 -9.24 -5.73 -25.76
CA PHE A 81 -10.03 -6.22 -24.62
C PHE A 81 -9.19 -6.01 -23.36
N PHE A 82 -9.64 -5.09 -22.50
CA PHE A 82 -8.95 -4.73 -21.27
C PHE A 82 -9.85 -4.97 -20.06
N GLN A 83 -9.28 -5.50 -18.99
CA GLN A 83 -9.97 -5.50 -17.71
C GLN A 83 -9.76 -4.15 -17.03
N VAL A 84 -10.86 -3.44 -16.77
CA VAL A 84 -10.83 -2.17 -16.04
C VAL A 84 -10.53 -2.47 -14.58
N LEU A 85 -9.61 -1.68 -13.99
CA LEU A 85 -9.36 -1.70 -12.54
C LEU A 85 -10.66 -1.46 -11.77
N ASN A 86 -10.70 -1.83 -10.47
CA ASN A 86 -11.88 -1.73 -9.59
C ASN A 86 -12.61 -0.36 -9.51
N CYS A 87 -12.19 0.66 -10.27
CA CYS A 87 -12.93 1.87 -10.51
C CYS A 87 -14.35 1.58 -11.03
N ARG A 88 -15.33 2.31 -10.48
CA ARG A 88 -16.71 2.30 -10.94
C ARG A 88 -17.01 3.66 -11.58
N THR A 89 -18.10 3.76 -12.34
CA THR A 89 -18.51 5.02 -13.01
C THR A 89 -18.61 6.24 -12.08
N ARG A 90 -18.85 6.03 -10.78
CA ARG A 90 -18.94 7.10 -9.77
C ARG A 90 -17.73 7.21 -8.82
N VAL A 91 -16.79 6.26 -8.86
CA VAL A 91 -15.70 6.15 -7.87
C VAL A 91 -14.41 5.70 -8.54
N CYS A 92 -13.38 6.55 -8.48
CA CYS A 92 -12.02 6.19 -8.87
C CYS A 92 -11.29 5.57 -7.66
N GLN A 93 -10.72 4.39 -7.85
CA GLN A 93 -9.90 3.67 -6.86
C GLN A 93 -8.41 3.60 -7.26
N GLY A 94 -7.97 4.47 -8.18
CA GLY A 94 -6.62 4.43 -8.75
C GLY A 94 -5.49 4.64 -7.74
N SER A 95 -5.76 5.21 -6.57
CA SER A 95 -4.77 5.41 -5.50
C SER A 95 -4.66 4.25 -4.51
N LEU A 96 -5.49 3.20 -4.62
CA LEU A 96 -5.36 2.04 -3.74
C LEU A 96 -4.08 1.28 -4.05
N MET A 97 -3.27 0.99 -3.01
CA MET A 97 -2.01 0.25 -3.19
C MET A 97 -2.26 -1.18 -3.66
N ASN A 98 -3.17 -1.91 -3.02
CA ASN A 98 -3.45 -3.32 -3.30
C ASN A 98 -4.96 -3.52 -3.59
N PRO A 99 -5.48 -3.00 -4.71
CA PRO A 99 -6.88 -3.21 -5.07
C PRO A 99 -7.10 -4.70 -5.41
N GLN A 100 -8.28 -5.22 -5.08
CA GLN A 100 -8.61 -6.63 -5.33
C GLN A 100 -8.41 -7.07 -6.79
N SER A 101 -8.57 -6.18 -7.77
CA SER A 101 -8.33 -6.46 -9.19
C SER A 101 -6.86 -6.80 -9.51
N LEU A 102 -5.91 -6.40 -8.65
CA LEU A 102 -4.49 -6.72 -8.79
C LEU A 102 -4.06 -7.86 -7.86
N VAL A 103 -4.99 -8.52 -7.18
CA VAL A 103 -4.69 -9.62 -6.24
C VAL A 103 -5.29 -10.92 -6.77
N ARG A 104 -4.44 -11.94 -6.92
CA ARG A 104 -4.86 -13.32 -7.15
C ARG A 104 -4.71 -14.14 -5.87
N GLY A 105 -5.83 -14.65 -5.37
CA GLY A 105 -5.88 -15.44 -4.15
C GLY A 105 -5.39 -16.88 -4.33
N PRO A 106 -5.32 -17.66 -3.23
CA PRO A 106 -5.25 -19.12 -3.33
C PRO A 106 -6.53 -19.68 -3.98
N ARG A 107 -6.45 -20.91 -4.48
CA ARG A 107 -7.59 -21.69 -4.97
C ARG A 107 -7.77 -22.93 -4.10
N ASP A 108 -9.01 -23.42 -4.00
CA ASP A 108 -9.34 -24.66 -3.28
C ASP A 108 -9.48 -25.88 -4.22
N GLY A 109 -9.26 -25.66 -5.53
CA GLY A 109 -9.25 -26.68 -6.56
C GLY A 109 -8.68 -26.16 -7.89
N PRO A 110 -8.57 -27.04 -8.91
CA PRO A 110 -8.10 -26.66 -10.24
C PRO A 110 -8.96 -25.59 -10.91
N ILE A 111 -8.38 -24.95 -11.93
CA ILE A 111 -9.10 -24.00 -12.78
C ILE A 111 -10.11 -24.79 -13.64
N PRO A 112 -11.38 -24.35 -13.75
CA PRO A 112 -12.35 -25.00 -14.64
C PRO A 112 -11.80 -25.09 -16.07
N LYS A 113 -11.97 -26.25 -16.72
CA LYS A 113 -11.39 -26.52 -18.04
C LYS A 113 -11.88 -25.52 -19.08
N GLU A 114 -13.14 -25.14 -19.02
CA GLU A 114 -13.77 -24.19 -19.94
C GLU A 114 -13.16 -22.79 -19.81
N GLU A 115 -12.89 -22.34 -18.58
CA GLU A 115 -12.22 -21.07 -18.30
C GLU A 115 -10.76 -21.10 -18.78
N LEU A 116 -10.06 -22.21 -18.51
CA LEU A 116 -8.66 -22.38 -18.87
C LEU A 116 -8.48 -22.44 -20.39
N LEU A 117 -9.34 -23.17 -21.10
CA LEU A 117 -9.25 -23.36 -22.55
C LEU A 117 -9.36 -22.03 -23.32
N VAL A 118 -10.22 -21.12 -22.87
CA VAL A 118 -10.37 -19.79 -23.49
C VAL A 118 -9.07 -18.99 -23.36
N GLN A 119 -8.54 -18.88 -22.14
CA GLN A 119 -7.32 -18.12 -21.87
C GLN A 119 -6.10 -18.75 -22.55
N ALA A 120 -6.01 -20.07 -22.55
CA ALA A 120 -4.93 -20.78 -23.22
C ALA A 120 -4.92 -20.50 -24.73
N LYS A 121 -6.08 -20.58 -25.40
CA LYS A 121 -6.20 -20.27 -26.84
C LYS A 121 -5.84 -18.82 -27.16
N GLU A 122 -6.23 -17.87 -26.31
CA GLU A 122 -5.86 -16.46 -26.46
C GLU A 122 -4.35 -16.27 -26.36
N PHE A 123 -3.71 -16.85 -25.34
CA PHE A 123 -2.26 -16.74 -25.15
C PHE A 123 -1.46 -17.41 -26.28
N ILE A 124 -1.83 -18.64 -26.67
CA ILE A 124 -1.15 -19.34 -27.77
C ILE A 124 -1.29 -18.54 -29.06
N SER A 125 -2.47 -17.98 -29.33
CA SER A 125 -2.65 -17.09 -30.49
C SER A 125 -1.75 -15.87 -30.42
N GLN A 126 -1.67 -15.21 -29.26
CA GLN A 126 -0.80 -14.07 -29.04
C GLN A 126 0.69 -14.40 -29.29
N PHE A 127 1.16 -15.57 -28.84
CA PHE A 127 2.53 -16.03 -29.06
C PHE A 127 2.84 -16.22 -30.55
N TYR A 128 2.01 -17.00 -31.26
CA TYR A 128 2.22 -17.29 -32.68
C TYR A 128 2.08 -16.06 -33.58
N ASP A 129 1.16 -15.15 -33.25
CA ASP A 129 0.98 -13.91 -34.00
C ASP A 129 2.21 -12.97 -33.81
N ALA A 130 2.88 -13.04 -32.66
CA ALA A 130 4.10 -12.29 -32.39
C ALA A 130 5.35 -12.91 -33.01
N SER A 131 5.46 -14.24 -33.05
CA SER A 131 6.61 -14.96 -33.63
C SER A 131 6.60 -14.99 -35.17
N LYS A 132 5.45 -14.68 -35.80
CA LYS A 132 5.23 -14.78 -37.26
C LYS A 132 5.44 -16.20 -37.80
N GLU A 133 5.23 -17.19 -36.94
CA GLU A 133 5.27 -18.60 -37.31
C GLU A 133 4.11 -18.98 -38.27
N PRO A 134 4.28 -20.02 -39.11
CA PRO A 134 3.24 -20.46 -40.05
C PRO A 134 1.94 -20.86 -39.35
N GLN A 135 0.80 -20.56 -39.99
CA GLN A 135 -0.53 -20.90 -39.47
C GLN A 135 -0.73 -22.40 -39.13
N PRO A 136 -0.20 -23.37 -39.89
CA PRO A 136 -0.31 -24.78 -39.51
C PRO A 136 0.30 -25.10 -38.14
N ASN A 137 1.41 -24.47 -37.76
CA ASN A 137 2.05 -24.67 -36.45
C ASN A 137 1.17 -24.13 -35.33
N LYS A 138 0.53 -22.97 -35.54
CA LYS A 138 -0.43 -22.38 -34.60
C LYS A 138 -1.63 -23.30 -34.38
N LEU A 139 -2.23 -23.81 -35.46
CA LEU A 139 -3.38 -24.71 -35.37
C LEU A 139 -3.04 -26.01 -34.64
N ALA A 140 -1.92 -26.65 -34.99
CA ALA A 140 -1.45 -27.86 -34.33
C ALA A 140 -1.20 -27.65 -32.83
N ARG A 141 -0.61 -26.50 -32.44
CA ARG A 141 -0.40 -26.19 -31.02
C ARG A 141 -1.70 -25.90 -30.28
N LEU A 142 -2.66 -25.22 -30.90
CA LEU A 142 -3.98 -24.98 -30.33
C LEU A 142 -4.75 -26.29 -30.09
N GLU A 143 -4.67 -27.24 -31.03
CA GLU A 143 -5.27 -28.57 -30.89
C GLU A 143 -4.59 -29.36 -29.76
N ALA A 144 -3.26 -29.40 -29.74
CA ALA A 144 -2.50 -30.09 -28.70
C ALA A 144 -2.80 -29.55 -27.28
N VAL A 145 -2.87 -28.23 -27.12
CA VAL A 145 -3.22 -27.61 -25.83
C VAL A 145 -4.67 -27.91 -25.44
N ALA A 146 -5.60 -27.89 -26.39
CA ALA A 146 -6.99 -28.23 -26.11
C ALA A 146 -7.16 -29.68 -25.66
N GLU A 147 -6.47 -30.61 -26.33
CA GLU A 147 -6.46 -32.03 -25.95
C GLU A 147 -5.80 -32.27 -24.59
N GLU A 148 -4.68 -31.59 -24.29
CA GLU A 148 -4.01 -31.69 -22.99
C GLU A 148 -4.91 -31.19 -21.85
N ILE A 149 -5.62 -30.07 -22.04
CA ILE A 149 -6.59 -29.55 -21.06
C ILE A 149 -7.74 -30.53 -20.86
N GLU A 150 -8.26 -31.12 -21.94
CA GLU A 150 -9.37 -32.07 -21.83
C GLU A 150 -8.95 -33.35 -21.11
N THR A 151 -7.77 -33.88 -21.42
CA THR A 151 -7.30 -35.17 -20.87
C THR A 151 -6.72 -35.05 -19.46
N THR A 152 -6.02 -33.96 -19.14
CA THR A 152 -5.29 -33.81 -17.87
C THR A 152 -5.91 -32.78 -16.91
N GLY A 153 -6.79 -31.90 -17.42
CA GLY A 153 -7.32 -30.76 -16.68
C GLY A 153 -6.41 -29.53 -16.65
N SER A 154 -5.25 -29.57 -17.30
CA SER A 154 -4.33 -28.43 -17.43
C SER A 154 -3.49 -28.53 -18.70
N TYR A 155 -2.48 -27.68 -18.87
CA TYR A 155 -1.50 -27.81 -19.95
C TYR A 155 -0.13 -27.29 -19.53
N GLN A 156 0.90 -27.66 -20.30
CA GLN A 156 2.26 -27.17 -20.12
C GLN A 156 2.68 -26.20 -21.22
N LEU A 157 3.30 -25.08 -20.80
CA LEU A 157 3.97 -24.18 -21.73
C LEU A 157 5.27 -24.79 -22.26
N THR A 158 5.60 -24.49 -23.52
CA THR A 158 6.97 -24.72 -24.01
C THR A 158 7.94 -23.73 -23.36
N GLY A 159 9.26 -23.98 -23.46
CA GLY A 159 10.27 -23.04 -22.97
C GLY A 159 10.21 -21.68 -23.68
N GLU A 160 9.89 -21.66 -24.97
CA GLU A 160 9.75 -20.44 -25.77
C GLU A 160 8.50 -19.64 -25.39
N GLU A 161 7.37 -20.33 -25.20
CA GLU A 161 6.13 -19.73 -24.71
C GLU A 161 6.34 -19.10 -23.32
N LEU A 162 7.05 -19.80 -22.41
CA LEU A 162 7.37 -19.27 -21.09
C LEU A 162 8.29 -18.04 -21.17
N ASN A 163 9.30 -18.07 -22.05
CA ASN A 163 10.19 -16.93 -22.26
C ASN A 163 9.43 -15.70 -22.77
N PHE A 164 8.53 -15.90 -23.74
CA PHE A 164 7.66 -14.86 -24.24
C PHE A 164 6.73 -14.32 -23.15
N ALA A 165 6.09 -15.21 -22.38
CA ALA A 165 5.12 -14.84 -21.36
C ALA A 165 5.70 -13.95 -20.26
N THR A 166 6.86 -14.32 -19.72
CA THR A 166 7.53 -13.55 -18.66
C THR A 166 7.91 -12.14 -19.11
N LYS A 167 8.38 -11.99 -20.36
CA LYS A 167 8.70 -10.70 -20.98
C LYS A 167 7.44 -9.87 -21.24
N GLN A 168 6.36 -10.48 -21.74
CA GLN A 168 5.08 -9.77 -21.92
C GLN A 168 4.48 -9.33 -20.58
N ALA A 169 4.52 -10.16 -19.54
CA ALA A 169 4.06 -9.80 -18.20
C ALA A 169 4.79 -8.57 -17.66
N TRP A 170 6.11 -8.47 -17.89
CA TRP A 170 6.87 -7.28 -17.52
C TRP A 170 6.49 -6.06 -18.37
N ARG A 171 6.37 -6.22 -19.70
CA ARG A 171 5.91 -5.18 -20.63
C ARG A 171 4.51 -4.65 -20.25
N ASN A 172 3.66 -5.53 -19.70
CA ASN A 172 2.30 -5.22 -19.28
C ASN A 172 2.20 -4.63 -17.86
N ALA A 173 3.27 -4.62 -17.07
CA ALA A 173 3.23 -4.17 -15.67
C ALA A 173 3.08 -2.64 -15.54
N PRO A 174 1.90 -2.10 -15.17
CA PRO A 174 1.61 -0.66 -15.28
C PRO A 174 2.41 0.20 -14.29
N ARG A 175 2.90 -0.42 -13.21
CA ARG A 175 3.64 0.25 -12.12
C ARG A 175 5.16 0.25 -12.30
N CYS A 176 5.67 -0.33 -13.39
CA CYS A 176 7.11 -0.42 -13.63
C CYS A 176 7.59 0.69 -14.57
N VAL A 177 8.47 1.58 -14.08
CA VAL A 177 9.09 2.64 -14.89
C VAL A 177 10.20 2.10 -15.80
N GLY A 178 10.87 1.02 -15.40
CA GLY A 178 12.01 0.42 -16.12
C GLY A 178 11.66 -0.43 -17.36
N ARG A 179 10.43 -0.33 -17.87
CA ARG A 179 9.92 -1.24 -18.93
C ARG A 179 10.59 -1.12 -20.28
N ILE A 180 11.42 -0.11 -20.54
CA ILE A 180 12.22 -0.06 -21.78
C ILE A 180 13.14 -1.29 -21.94
N GLN A 181 13.47 -1.96 -20.83
CA GLN A 181 14.31 -3.15 -20.78
C GLN A 181 13.54 -4.47 -20.94
N TRP A 182 12.23 -4.43 -21.19
CA TRP A 182 11.33 -5.60 -21.09
C TRP A 182 11.77 -6.84 -21.88
N SER A 183 12.45 -6.66 -23.01
CA SER A 183 12.93 -7.74 -23.88
C SER A 183 14.25 -8.36 -23.42
N ASN A 184 15.02 -7.65 -22.58
CA ASN A 184 16.30 -8.08 -22.02
C ASN A 184 16.09 -8.68 -20.62
N LEU A 185 15.56 -9.90 -20.60
CA LEU A 185 15.26 -10.65 -19.38
C LEU A 185 15.79 -12.08 -19.51
N GLN A 186 16.66 -12.50 -18.59
CA GLN A 186 17.05 -13.90 -18.47
C GLN A 186 15.94 -14.68 -17.78
N VAL A 187 15.55 -15.81 -18.36
CA VAL A 187 14.53 -16.70 -17.78
C VAL A 187 15.20 -17.99 -17.33
N PHE A 188 15.09 -18.33 -16.05
CA PHE A 188 15.47 -19.63 -15.51
C PHE A 188 14.22 -20.49 -15.34
N ASP A 189 14.13 -21.55 -16.14
CA ASP A 189 13.05 -22.53 -16.01
C ASP A 189 13.38 -23.49 -14.87
N ALA A 190 12.62 -23.39 -13.78
CA ALA A 190 12.70 -24.26 -12.61
C ALA A 190 11.37 -25.00 -12.39
N ARG A 191 10.57 -25.22 -13.45
CA ARG A 191 9.29 -25.92 -13.37
C ARG A 191 9.41 -27.41 -13.04
N SER A 192 10.62 -27.98 -13.13
CA SER A 192 10.92 -29.34 -12.66
C SER A 192 11.34 -29.40 -11.18
N CYS A 193 11.40 -28.26 -10.48
CA CYS A 193 11.73 -28.20 -9.06
C CYS A 193 10.68 -28.94 -8.22
N SER A 194 11.14 -29.69 -7.23
CA SER A 194 10.30 -30.56 -6.39
C SER A 194 10.44 -30.29 -4.89
N THR A 195 11.57 -29.75 -4.44
CA THR A 195 11.86 -29.55 -3.00
C THR A 195 12.25 -28.10 -2.67
N ALA A 196 12.13 -27.73 -1.38
CA ALA A 196 12.53 -26.39 -0.92
C ALA A 196 14.04 -26.17 -1.02
N LYS A 197 14.84 -27.24 -0.88
CA LYS A 197 16.28 -27.20 -1.11
C LYS A 197 16.63 -26.90 -2.58
N GLU A 198 15.96 -27.54 -3.54
CA GLU A 198 16.13 -27.22 -4.96
C GLU A 198 15.70 -25.77 -5.25
N MET A 199 14.63 -25.28 -4.61
CA MET A 199 14.27 -23.86 -4.70
C MET A 199 15.42 -22.98 -4.23
N PHE A 200 16.01 -23.26 -3.08
CA PHE A 200 17.16 -22.53 -2.55
C PHE A 200 18.34 -22.49 -3.53
N GLU A 201 18.68 -23.63 -4.14
CA GLU A 201 19.77 -23.73 -5.12
C GLU A 201 19.48 -22.89 -6.38
N HIS A 202 18.25 -22.97 -6.92
CA HIS A 202 17.81 -22.15 -8.05
C HIS A 202 17.86 -20.65 -7.73
N LEU A 203 17.48 -20.26 -6.51
CA LEU A 203 17.51 -18.87 -6.06
C LEU A 203 18.95 -18.36 -5.85
N CYS A 204 19.85 -19.18 -5.31
CA CYS A 204 21.27 -18.82 -5.21
C CYS A 204 21.87 -18.57 -6.59
N ARG A 205 21.58 -19.44 -7.57
CA ARG A 205 21.99 -19.26 -8.96
C ARG A 205 21.42 -17.97 -9.57
N HIS A 206 20.16 -17.66 -9.28
CA HIS A 206 19.53 -16.41 -9.70
C HIS A 206 20.26 -15.19 -9.14
N VAL A 207 20.48 -15.14 -7.82
CA VAL A 207 21.15 -14.00 -7.16
C VAL A 207 22.58 -13.85 -7.68
N GLN A 208 23.34 -14.94 -7.83
CA GLN A 208 24.70 -14.90 -8.37
C GLN A 208 24.72 -14.38 -9.81
N TYR A 209 23.83 -14.88 -10.67
CA TYR A 209 23.71 -14.43 -12.05
C TYR A 209 23.35 -12.95 -12.12
N SER A 210 22.34 -12.52 -11.37
CA SER A 210 21.80 -11.18 -11.47
C SER A 210 22.73 -10.14 -10.83
N THR A 211 23.47 -10.50 -9.79
CA THR A 211 24.41 -9.59 -9.11
C THR A 211 25.65 -9.30 -9.97
N ASN A 212 26.22 -10.32 -10.63
CA ASN A 212 27.26 -10.16 -11.66
C ASN A 212 28.37 -9.14 -11.33
N GLY A 213 28.92 -9.22 -10.11
CA GLY A 213 29.98 -8.31 -9.64
C GLY A 213 29.61 -6.83 -9.59
N GLY A 214 28.32 -6.49 -9.51
CA GLY A 214 27.80 -5.12 -9.52
C GLY A 214 27.18 -4.69 -10.85
N ASN A 215 27.49 -5.37 -11.96
CA ASN A 215 26.87 -5.11 -13.26
C ASN A 215 25.53 -5.86 -13.38
N ILE A 216 24.51 -5.31 -12.72
CA ILE A 216 23.23 -5.98 -12.46
C ILE A 216 22.54 -6.41 -13.76
N ARG A 217 22.09 -7.66 -13.80
CA ARG A 217 21.31 -8.24 -14.92
C ARG A 217 19.89 -8.56 -14.47
N SER A 218 18.91 -8.23 -15.30
CA SER A 218 17.52 -8.61 -15.06
C SER A 218 17.31 -10.09 -15.30
N ALA A 219 16.73 -10.80 -14.33
CA ALA A 219 16.37 -12.20 -14.45
C ALA A 219 15.04 -12.51 -13.77
N ILE A 220 14.46 -13.64 -14.12
CA ILE A 220 13.31 -14.26 -13.46
C ILE A 220 13.54 -15.77 -13.35
N THR A 221 13.18 -16.36 -12.22
CA THR A 221 13.14 -17.82 -12.04
C THR A 221 11.70 -18.26 -11.91
N ILE A 222 11.27 -19.23 -12.73
CA ILE A 222 9.88 -19.72 -12.73
C ILE A 222 9.83 -21.11 -12.11
N PHE A 223 9.21 -21.22 -10.94
CA PHE A 223 8.93 -22.50 -10.26
C PHE A 223 7.65 -23.16 -10.81
N PRO A 224 7.29 -24.39 -10.41
CA PRO A 224 6.12 -25.09 -10.93
C PRO A 224 4.82 -24.28 -10.82
N GLN A 225 3.95 -24.43 -11.81
CA GLN A 225 2.63 -23.81 -11.82
C GLN A 225 1.72 -24.42 -10.75
N ARG A 226 0.74 -23.64 -10.28
CA ARG A 226 -0.34 -24.11 -9.41
C ARG A 226 -1.13 -25.20 -10.11
N THR A 227 -1.50 -26.22 -9.34
CA THR A 227 -2.35 -27.33 -9.78
C THR A 227 -3.74 -27.21 -9.14
N ASP A 228 -3.93 -27.80 -7.96
CA ASP A 228 -5.19 -27.82 -7.20
C ASP A 228 -5.26 -26.73 -6.11
N GLY A 229 -4.26 -25.85 -6.06
CA GLY A 229 -4.10 -24.80 -5.05
C GLY A 229 -3.60 -25.28 -3.68
N LYS A 230 -3.40 -26.59 -3.50
CA LYS A 230 -2.84 -27.18 -2.28
C LYS A 230 -1.34 -27.43 -2.39
N HIS A 231 -0.82 -27.52 -3.61
CA HIS A 231 0.58 -27.84 -3.92
C HIS A 231 1.41 -26.64 -4.39
N ASP A 232 1.01 -25.42 -4.01
CA ASP A 232 1.72 -24.19 -4.42
C ASP A 232 3.20 -24.20 -4.02
N PHE A 233 4.05 -23.74 -4.93
CA PHE A 233 5.40 -23.27 -4.63
C PHE A 233 5.34 -21.79 -4.25
N ARG A 234 5.93 -21.40 -3.11
CA ARG A 234 5.88 -20.02 -2.60
C ARG A 234 7.20 -19.61 -1.97
N ILE A 235 7.59 -18.38 -2.22
CA ILE A 235 8.62 -17.67 -1.43
C ILE A 235 7.87 -16.70 -0.54
N TRP A 236 7.98 -16.86 0.78
CA TRP A 236 7.20 -16.05 1.72
C TRP A 236 7.77 -14.64 1.89
N ASN A 237 9.08 -14.49 1.64
CA ASN A 237 9.74 -13.19 1.60
C ASN A 237 9.12 -12.31 0.52
N SER A 238 8.96 -11.01 0.80
CA SER A 238 8.51 -10.04 -0.20
C SER A 238 9.57 -9.72 -1.26
N GLN A 239 10.83 -9.78 -0.84
CA GLN A 239 12.00 -9.62 -1.69
C GLN A 239 13.03 -10.70 -1.33
N LEU A 240 13.87 -11.12 -2.26
CA LEU A 240 14.94 -12.08 -1.96
C LEU A 240 15.95 -11.49 -0.98
N ILE A 241 16.36 -10.23 -1.13
CA ILE A 241 17.25 -9.59 -0.16
C ILE A 241 16.46 -8.50 0.55
N ARG A 242 16.42 -8.56 1.88
CA ARG A 242 15.78 -7.57 2.73
C ARG A 242 16.37 -7.63 4.14
N TYR A 243 16.43 -6.48 4.80
CA TYR A 243 16.92 -6.39 6.17
C TYR A 243 15.84 -6.71 7.20
N ALA A 244 16.25 -7.31 8.30
CA ALA A 244 15.42 -7.61 9.46
C ALA A 244 15.02 -6.35 10.23
N GLY A 245 13.95 -6.48 11.00
CA GLY A 245 13.43 -5.45 11.90
C GLY A 245 13.09 -6.08 13.24
N TYR A 246 13.60 -5.50 14.32
CA TYR A 246 13.47 -6.03 15.67
C TYR A 246 12.79 -5.00 16.56
N GLN A 247 11.71 -5.41 17.22
CA GLN A 247 11.16 -4.64 18.32
C GLN A 247 12.03 -4.88 19.56
N MET A 248 12.64 -3.82 20.08
CA MET A 248 13.54 -3.87 21.22
C MET A 248 12.76 -3.79 22.54
N PRO A 249 13.33 -4.23 23.67
CA PRO A 249 12.65 -4.21 24.97
C PRO A 249 12.19 -2.81 25.44
N ASP A 250 12.86 -1.75 24.99
CA ASP A 250 12.53 -0.35 25.30
C ASP A 250 11.42 0.23 24.40
N GLY A 251 10.88 -0.57 23.48
CA GLY A 251 9.85 -0.17 22.52
C GLY A 251 10.40 0.49 21.24
N SER A 252 11.72 0.69 21.14
CA SER A 252 12.35 1.12 19.89
C SER A 252 12.38 0.00 18.84
N ILE A 253 12.65 0.35 17.59
CA ILE A 253 12.82 -0.60 16.50
C ILE A 253 14.25 -0.52 15.98
N MET A 254 14.94 -1.67 15.98
CA MET A 254 16.26 -1.83 15.35
C MET A 254 16.10 -2.44 13.95
N GLY A 255 16.80 -1.90 12.96
CA GLY A 255 16.72 -2.37 11.57
C GLY A 255 15.55 -1.77 10.79
N ASP A 256 14.91 -2.55 9.92
CA ASP A 256 13.81 -2.09 9.05
C ASP A 256 12.43 -2.29 9.73
N PRO A 257 11.71 -1.22 10.12
CA PRO A 257 10.39 -1.36 10.74
C PRO A 257 9.35 -2.09 9.88
N ALA A 258 9.48 -2.05 8.55
CA ALA A 258 8.54 -2.72 7.66
C ALA A 258 8.72 -4.24 7.58
N THR A 259 9.72 -4.81 8.26
CA THR A 259 9.94 -6.27 8.34
C THR A 259 9.74 -6.84 9.74
N VAL A 260 9.35 -6.07 10.76
CA VAL A 260 9.20 -6.58 12.14
C VAL A 260 8.37 -7.86 12.21
N ALA A 261 7.14 -7.84 11.68
CA ALA A 261 6.25 -9.00 11.70
C ALA A 261 6.83 -10.23 10.95
N PHE A 262 7.59 -10.01 9.87
CA PHE A 262 8.19 -11.11 9.11
C PHE A 262 9.46 -11.64 9.79
N THR A 263 10.23 -10.75 10.41
CA THR A 263 11.42 -11.09 11.19
C THR A 263 11.04 -11.96 12.39
N GLU A 264 9.97 -11.61 13.08
CA GLU A 264 9.45 -12.41 14.19
C GLU A 264 9.01 -13.80 13.73
N LEU A 265 8.38 -13.90 12.55
CA LEU A 265 8.08 -15.20 11.94
C LEU A 265 9.35 -16.02 11.65
N CYS A 266 10.42 -15.41 11.13
CA CYS A 266 11.71 -16.09 10.94
C CYS A 266 12.25 -16.64 12.28
N ILE A 267 12.19 -15.83 13.35
CA ILE A 267 12.65 -16.23 14.69
C ILE A 267 11.80 -17.41 15.22
N GLN A 268 10.48 -17.35 15.05
CA GLN A 268 9.56 -18.44 15.45
C GLN A 268 9.80 -19.75 14.68
N LEU A 269 10.33 -19.66 13.46
CA LEU A 269 10.74 -20.81 12.64
C LEU A 269 12.18 -21.28 12.94
N GLY A 270 12.85 -20.69 13.93
CA GLY A 270 14.15 -21.14 14.42
C GLY A 270 15.35 -20.32 13.94
N TRP A 271 15.14 -19.23 13.20
CA TRP A 271 16.24 -18.31 12.87
C TRP A 271 16.78 -17.60 14.10
N LYS A 272 18.10 -17.48 14.19
CA LYS A 272 18.77 -16.83 15.32
C LYS A 272 18.97 -15.34 15.00
N PRO A 273 18.27 -14.41 15.67
CA PRO A 273 18.42 -13.00 15.41
C PRO A 273 19.79 -12.48 15.87
N ARG A 274 20.37 -11.55 15.10
CA ARG A 274 21.65 -10.89 15.44
C ARG A 274 21.47 -9.49 16.03
N TYR A 275 20.26 -8.93 15.96
CA TYR A 275 19.90 -7.61 16.47
C TYR A 275 20.73 -6.45 15.89
N GLY A 276 21.26 -6.62 14.67
CA GLY A 276 21.95 -5.61 13.91
C GLY A 276 21.01 -4.74 13.07
N ARG A 277 21.48 -3.55 12.70
CA ARG A 277 20.69 -2.59 11.89
C ARG A 277 20.46 -3.04 10.44
N PHE A 278 21.34 -3.89 9.91
CA PHE A 278 21.30 -4.36 8.52
C PHE A 278 21.54 -5.86 8.45
N ASP A 279 20.80 -6.62 9.27
CA ASP A 279 20.83 -8.08 9.20
C ASP A 279 20.01 -8.58 8.02
N VAL A 280 20.64 -9.31 7.10
CA VAL A 280 19.93 -9.95 5.99
C VAL A 280 19.02 -11.07 6.54
N LEU A 281 17.75 -11.03 6.15
CA LEU A 281 16.76 -12.06 6.50
C LEU A 281 17.03 -13.40 5.78
N PRO A 282 16.71 -14.54 6.42
CA PRO A 282 16.72 -15.83 5.73
C PRO A 282 15.55 -15.93 4.74
N TRP A 283 15.62 -16.90 3.84
CA TRP A 283 14.51 -17.27 2.97
C TRP A 283 13.60 -18.30 3.65
N ILE A 284 12.30 -18.06 3.57
CA ILE A 284 11.25 -19.01 3.96
C ILE A 284 10.63 -19.54 2.67
N LEU A 285 10.94 -20.80 2.35
CA LEU A 285 10.62 -21.44 1.08
C LEU A 285 9.61 -22.57 1.29
N GLN A 286 8.51 -22.53 0.55
CA GLN A 286 7.48 -23.56 0.55
C GLN A 286 7.47 -24.24 -0.82
N ALA A 287 7.77 -25.53 -0.84
CA ALA A 287 7.71 -26.36 -2.03
C ALA A 287 6.51 -27.31 -1.97
N ASN A 288 5.84 -27.50 -3.11
CA ASN A 288 4.78 -28.49 -3.28
C ASN A 288 3.71 -28.49 -2.15
N GLY A 289 3.32 -27.30 -1.68
CA GLY A 289 2.29 -27.17 -0.64
C GLY A 289 2.73 -27.49 0.80
N GLN A 290 3.93 -28.02 1.00
CA GLN A 290 4.43 -28.45 2.31
C GLN A 290 4.61 -27.28 3.28
N ASP A 291 4.90 -27.59 4.55
CA ASP A 291 5.34 -26.59 5.52
C ASP A 291 6.63 -25.91 5.02
N PRO A 292 6.79 -24.60 5.26
CA PRO A 292 7.94 -23.87 4.74
C PRO A 292 9.22 -24.23 5.51
N GLU A 293 10.32 -24.25 4.78
CA GLU A 293 11.67 -24.46 5.31
C GLU A 293 12.47 -23.14 5.30
N LEU A 294 13.37 -22.98 6.27
CA LEU A 294 14.18 -21.78 6.45
C LEU A 294 15.60 -22.00 5.93
N PHE A 295 16.08 -21.10 5.08
CA PHE A 295 17.43 -21.14 4.53
C PHE A 295 18.14 -19.80 4.75
N GLU A 296 19.33 -19.84 5.35
CA GLU A 296 20.18 -18.65 5.40
C GLU A 296 20.87 -18.43 4.06
N LEU A 297 20.88 -17.18 3.61
CA LEU A 297 21.52 -16.80 2.36
C LEU A 297 23.05 -16.74 2.56
N PRO A 298 23.86 -17.36 1.69
CA PRO A 298 25.31 -17.26 1.77
C PRO A 298 25.74 -15.78 1.66
N PRO A 299 26.48 -15.22 2.63
CA PRO A 299 26.81 -13.79 2.66
C PRO A 299 27.55 -13.31 1.41
N GLU A 300 28.34 -14.17 0.78
CA GLU A 300 29.09 -13.88 -0.45
C GLU A 300 28.20 -13.61 -1.68
N LEU A 301 26.93 -14.01 -1.64
CA LEU A 301 25.95 -13.72 -2.68
C LEU A 301 25.28 -12.35 -2.49
N VAL A 302 25.45 -11.72 -1.32
CA VAL A 302 24.82 -10.45 -0.97
C VAL A 302 25.80 -9.31 -1.18
N LEU A 303 25.73 -8.68 -2.35
CA LEU A 303 26.47 -7.44 -2.60
C LEU A 303 25.76 -6.27 -1.89
N GLU A 304 26.46 -5.63 -0.97
CA GLU A 304 26.01 -4.42 -0.26
C GLU A 304 26.89 -3.22 -0.61
N VAL A 305 26.26 -2.05 -0.71
CA VAL A 305 26.90 -0.77 -1.01
C VAL A 305 26.85 0.08 0.28
N PRO A 306 27.98 0.30 0.97
CA PRO A 306 28.07 1.32 2.02
C PRO A 306 27.84 2.71 1.43
N ILE A 307 27.07 3.54 2.13
CA ILE A 307 26.62 4.85 1.65
C ILE A 307 27.52 5.96 2.19
N GLU A 308 28.07 6.74 1.27
CA GLU A 308 28.89 7.91 1.51
C GLU A 308 28.44 9.08 0.63
N HIS A 309 28.83 10.30 1.02
CA HIS A 309 28.51 11.51 0.28
C HIS A 309 29.76 12.04 -0.43
N PRO A 310 29.66 12.56 -1.67
CA PRO A 310 30.82 13.12 -2.38
C PRO A 310 31.43 14.35 -1.69
N THR A 311 30.63 15.08 -0.91
CA THR A 311 31.04 16.34 -0.24
C THR A 311 30.95 16.28 1.29
N PHE A 312 29.95 15.59 1.85
CA PHE A 312 29.74 15.53 3.30
C PHE A 312 30.49 14.32 3.87
N THR A 313 31.73 14.55 4.27
CA THR A 313 32.61 13.49 4.81
C THR A 313 32.04 12.78 6.03
N TRP A 314 31.17 13.45 6.82
CA TRP A 314 30.48 12.88 7.97
C TRP A 314 29.39 11.87 7.59
N PHE A 315 28.95 11.80 6.33
CA PHE A 315 27.83 10.95 5.93
C PHE A 315 28.13 9.47 6.16
N LYS A 316 29.38 9.04 5.94
CA LYS A 316 29.86 7.67 6.22
C LYS A 316 29.70 7.27 7.69
N GLU A 317 29.68 8.24 8.61
CA GLU A 317 29.50 7.99 10.04
C GLU A 317 28.05 7.66 10.41
N LEU A 318 27.09 7.84 9.49
CA LEU A 318 25.73 7.32 9.66
C LEU A 318 25.68 5.80 9.53
N ASP A 319 26.76 5.17 9.07
CA ASP A 319 26.93 3.73 8.89
C ASP A 319 25.74 3.10 8.14
N LEU A 320 25.36 3.75 7.03
CA LEU A 320 24.28 3.29 6.17
C LEU A 320 24.85 2.37 5.10
N LYS A 321 24.12 1.32 4.77
CA LYS A 321 24.38 0.48 3.60
C LYS A 321 23.09 -0.02 2.99
N TRP A 322 23.12 -0.40 1.72
CA TRP A 322 21.98 -1.02 1.06
C TRP A 322 22.42 -2.17 0.15
N TYR A 323 21.59 -3.21 0.03
CA TYR A 323 21.87 -4.31 -0.88
C TYR A 323 21.68 -3.87 -2.33
N ALA A 324 22.50 -4.40 -3.24
CA ALA A 324 22.55 -3.97 -4.64
C ALA A 324 21.39 -4.48 -5.50
N LEU A 325 20.77 -5.61 -5.12
CA LEU A 325 19.85 -6.37 -5.96
C LEU A 325 18.38 -6.25 -5.51
N PRO A 326 17.52 -5.46 -6.19
CA PRO A 326 16.08 -5.43 -5.94
C PRO A 326 15.40 -6.62 -6.62
N ALA A 327 15.10 -7.66 -5.84
CA ALA A 327 14.45 -8.87 -6.35
C ALA A 327 13.10 -9.10 -5.67
N VAL A 328 12.00 -8.86 -6.37
CA VAL A 328 10.63 -9.11 -5.90
C VAL A 328 10.36 -10.62 -5.94
N SER A 329 9.80 -11.19 -4.87
CA SER A 329 9.66 -12.65 -4.74
C SER A 329 8.26 -13.16 -4.38
N ASN A 330 7.31 -12.28 -4.10
CA ASN A 330 5.96 -12.66 -3.63
C ASN A 330 4.82 -12.35 -4.60
N MET A 331 5.13 -11.98 -5.85
CA MET A 331 4.13 -11.82 -6.90
C MET A 331 3.81 -13.16 -7.58
N LEU A 332 2.73 -13.20 -8.36
CA LEU A 332 2.27 -14.34 -9.15
C LEU A 332 2.33 -13.96 -10.62
N LEU A 333 2.88 -14.82 -11.46
CA LEU A 333 2.78 -14.70 -12.91
C LEU A 333 1.54 -15.46 -13.40
N GLU A 334 0.66 -14.76 -14.10
CA GLU A 334 -0.45 -15.36 -14.84
C GLU A 334 -0.14 -15.34 -16.33
N VAL A 335 -0.38 -16.47 -17.00
CA VAL A 335 -0.23 -16.62 -18.44
C VAL A 335 -1.20 -17.68 -18.98
N GLY A 336 -2.08 -17.28 -19.89
CA GLY A 336 -3.00 -18.21 -20.55
C GLY A 336 -3.89 -18.97 -19.57
N GLY A 337 -4.21 -18.36 -18.43
CA GLY A 337 -4.94 -18.98 -17.32
C GLY A 337 -4.06 -19.78 -16.37
N LEU A 338 -2.81 -20.11 -16.70
CA LEU A 338 -1.88 -20.75 -15.77
C LEU A 338 -1.39 -19.77 -14.71
N GLU A 339 -1.19 -20.26 -13.49
CA GLU A 339 -0.80 -19.44 -12.33
C GLU A 339 0.54 -19.94 -11.75
N PHE A 340 1.60 -19.15 -11.86
CA PHE A 340 2.92 -19.44 -11.29
C PHE A 340 3.10 -18.65 -10.00
N THR A 341 2.95 -19.35 -8.86
CA THR A 341 2.84 -18.72 -7.54
C THR A 341 4.19 -18.38 -6.90
N ALA A 342 5.29 -18.89 -7.45
CA ALA A 342 6.66 -18.49 -7.13
C ALA A 342 7.42 -18.16 -8.42
N CYS A 343 7.61 -16.87 -8.67
CA CYS A 343 8.27 -16.37 -9.87
C CYS A 343 9.17 -15.17 -9.54
N PRO A 344 10.18 -15.30 -8.66
CA PRO A 344 11.02 -14.17 -8.26
C PRO A 344 11.75 -13.56 -9.45
N PHE A 345 11.74 -12.24 -9.52
CA PHE A 345 12.40 -11.49 -10.58
C PHE A 345 13.12 -10.27 -10.03
N ASN A 346 14.15 -9.83 -10.73
CA ASN A 346 14.92 -8.64 -10.39
C ASN A 346 15.14 -7.73 -11.60
N GLY A 347 15.36 -6.46 -11.30
CA GLY A 347 16.03 -5.51 -12.18
C GLY A 347 17.20 -4.89 -11.42
N TRP A 348 17.40 -3.59 -11.61
CA TRP A 348 18.28 -2.76 -10.78
C TRP A 348 17.50 -1.59 -10.19
N TYR A 349 18.06 -0.97 -9.16
CA TYR A 349 17.39 0.11 -8.44
C TYR A 349 17.27 1.39 -9.26
N MET A 350 16.14 2.07 -9.11
CA MET A 350 16.08 3.53 -9.22
C MET A 350 16.45 4.14 -7.87
N ALA A 351 17.35 5.12 -7.85
CA ALA A 351 17.95 5.63 -6.60
C ALA A 351 16.93 6.14 -5.56
N THR A 352 15.79 6.66 -6.01
CA THR A 352 14.73 7.17 -5.12
C THR A 352 13.99 6.06 -4.36
N GLU A 353 14.07 4.80 -4.80
CA GLU A 353 13.59 3.66 -4.01
C GLU A 353 14.35 3.57 -2.69
N ILE A 354 15.68 3.70 -2.74
CA ILE A 354 16.54 3.65 -1.56
C ILE A 354 16.54 4.99 -0.83
N GLY A 355 16.95 6.05 -1.51
CA GLY A 355 17.24 7.35 -0.89
C GLY A 355 16.01 8.07 -0.35
N VAL A 356 14.84 7.88 -0.97
CA VAL A 356 13.58 8.47 -0.50
C VAL A 356 12.80 7.46 0.33
N ARG A 357 12.45 6.31 -0.23
CA ARG A 357 11.48 5.41 0.40
C ARG A 357 12.11 4.61 1.53
N ASP A 358 13.22 3.93 1.29
CA ASP A 358 13.85 3.09 2.31
C ASP A 358 14.47 3.94 3.44
N PHE A 359 15.20 4.99 3.10
CA PHE A 359 15.88 5.83 4.09
C PHE A 359 15.02 6.90 4.73
N CYS A 360 14.10 7.55 4.00
CA CYS A 360 13.41 8.75 4.47
C CYS A 360 11.92 8.57 4.81
N ASP A 361 11.28 7.46 4.45
CA ASP A 361 9.91 7.21 4.93
C ASP A 361 9.91 7.09 6.46
N ALA A 362 8.96 7.78 7.12
CA ALA A 362 8.89 7.83 8.58
C ALA A 362 8.63 6.46 9.24
N HIS A 363 8.07 5.52 8.48
CA HIS A 363 7.81 4.15 8.90
C HIS A 363 8.90 3.16 8.43
N ARG A 364 10.05 3.68 7.99
CA ARG A 364 11.24 2.93 7.55
C ARG A 364 12.45 3.40 8.38
N TYR A 365 13.63 3.57 7.77
CA TYR A 365 14.83 3.97 8.52
C TYR A 365 14.77 5.42 9.05
N ASN A 366 13.89 6.26 8.51
CA ASN A 366 13.54 7.60 9.01
C ASN A 366 14.77 8.50 9.35
N ILE A 367 15.79 8.51 8.50
CA ILE A 367 17.06 9.19 8.80
C ILE A 367 17.03 10.71 8.58
N LEU A 368 15.93 11.23 8.03
CA LEU A 368 15.89 12.57 7.45
C LEU A 368 16.22 13.67 8.47
N GLN A 369 15.76 13.52 9.71
CA GLN A 369 16.02 14.49 10.77
C GLN A 369 17.50 14.53 11.18
N ASP A 370 18.16 13.37 11.24
CA ASP A 370 19.57 13.29 11.61
C ASP A 370 20.47 13.89 10.53
N VAL A 371 20.17 13.61 9.26
CA VAL A 371 20.82 14.25 8.11
C VAL A 371 20.63 15.76 8.16
N GLY A 372 19.39 16.24 8.37
CA GLY A 372 19.10 17.67 8.46
C GLY A 372 19.86 18.39 9.58
N LYS A 373 20.02 17.76 10.75
CA LYS A 373 20.83 18.30 11.85
C LYS A 373 22.32 18.36 11.51
N ARG A 374 22.89 17.30 10.92
CA ARG A 374 24.31 17.26 10.52
C ARG A 374 24.63 18.23 9.38
N MET A 375 23.65 18.58 8.55
CA MET A 375 23.75 19.65 7.56
C MET A 375 23.63 21.06 8.16
N GLY A 376 23.34 21.21 9.45
CA GLY A 376 23.13 22.51 10.09
C GLY A 376 21.84 23.22 9.68
N LEU A 377 20.81 22.47 9.27
CA LEU A 377 19.53 23.04 8.83
C LEU A 377 18.59 23.35 10.01
N GLU A 378 17.65 24.27 9.80
CA GLU A 378 16.62 24.67 10.78
C GLU A 378 15.51 23.60 10.85
N THR A 379 15.81 22.46 11.47
CA THR A 379 14.94 21.25 11.50
C THR A 379 13.65 21.38 12.31
N ASN A 380 13.50 22.46 13.08
CA ASN A 380 12.29 22.80 13.83
C ASN A 380 11.31 23.68 13.03
N LYS A 381 11.68 24.18 11.84
CA LYS A 381 10.84 25.08 11.04
C LYS A 381 10.59 24.49 9.65
N LEU A 382 9.38 24.01 9.40
CA LEU A 382 9.04 23.36 8.12
C LEU A 382 9.21 24.28 6.90
N SER A 383 8.96 25.59 7.04
CA SER A 383 9.10 26.54 5.94
C SER A 383 10.56 26.81 5.52
N SER A 384 11.56 26.27 6.25
CA SER A 384 12.97 26.31 5.83
C SER A 384 13.29 25.31 4.70
N LEU A 385 12.33 24.42 4.39
CA LEU A 385 12.46 23.32 3.43
C LEU A 385 13.62 22.38 3.78
N TRP A 386 13.92 22.21 5.07
CA TRP A 386 15.03 21.37 5.51
C TRP A 386 14.88 19.91 5.10
N LYS A 387 13.63 19.40 5.04
CA LYS A 387 13.34 18.03 4.59
C LYS A 387 13.69 17.85 3.12
N ASP A 388 13.30 18.81 2.29
CA ASP A 388 13.57 18.84 0.85
C ASP A 388 15.08 18.91 0.58
N LYS A 389 15.81 19.77 1.29
CA LYS A 389 17.27 19.85 1.19
C LYS A 389 17.94 18.53 1.61
N ALA A 390 17.56 17.98 2.76
CA ALA A 390 18.15 16.75 3.27
C ALA A 390 17.89 15.54 2.38
N VAL A 391 16.66 15.36 1.85
CA VAL A 391 16.33 14.20 1.01
C VAL A 391 17.07 14.22 -0.32
N ILE A 392 17.36 15.40 -0.87
CA ILE A 392 18.18 15.54 -2.08
C ILE A 392 19.60 15.03 -1.82
N GLU A 393 20.24 15.45 -0.73
CA GLU A 393 21.60 15.00 -0.38
C GLU A 393 21.66 13.50 -0.05
N VAL A 394 20.62 12.93 0.57
CA VAL A 394 20.52 11.47 0.75
C VAL A 394 20.49 10.74 -0.59
N ASN A 395 19.74 11.24 -1.58
CA ASN A 395 19.69 10.64 -2.91
C ASN A 395 21.01 10.81 -3.68
N ILE A 396 21.69 11.94 -3.52
CA ILE A 396 23.05 12.15 -4.05
C ILE A 396 24.02 11.14 -3.45
N ALA A 397 23.96 10.90 -2.13
CA ALA A 397 24.79 9.90 -1.45
C ALA A 397 24.59 8.50 -2.04
N VAL A 398 23.33 8.09 -2.24
CA VAL A 398 22.99 6.78 -2.82
C VAL A 398 23.57 6.63 -4.23
N LEU A 399 23.29 7.59 -5.12
CA LEU A 399 23.80 7.55 -6.50
C LEU A 399 25.33 7.51 -6.53
N HIS A 400 25.97 8.39 -5.77
CA HIS A 400 27.43 8.46 -5.69
C HIS A 400 28.05 7.14 -5.22
N SER A 401 27.49 6.55 -4.16
CA SER A 401 28.04 5.33 -3.54
C SER A 401 27.96 4.14 -4.48
N PHE A 402 26.82 3.96 -5.16
CA PHE A 402 26.64 2.89 -6.14
C PHE A 402 27.57 3.08 -7.34
N GLN A 403 27.66 4.30 -7.88
CA GLN A 403 28.56 4.62 -8.99
C GLN A 403 30.03 4.40 -8.63
N LYS A 404 30.46 4.85 -7.45
CA LYS A 404 31.84 4.68 -6.96
C LYS A 404 32.23 3.21 -6.86
N GLN A 405 31.29 2.33 -6.51
CA GLN A 405 31.51 0.89 -6.38
C GLN A 405 31.20 0.13 -7.68
N ASN A 406 30.93 0.82 -8.79
CA ASN A 406 30.58 0.23 -10.08
C ASN A 406 29.34 -0.69 -10.02
N VAL A 407 28.37 -0.36 -9.18
CA VAL A 407 27.10 -1.07 -9.06
C VAL A 407 26.03 -0.35 -9.86
N THR A 408 25.31 -1.10 -10.72
CA THR A 408 24.27 -0.55 -11.58
C THR A 408 23.15 0.11 -10.76
N ILE A 409 22.90 1.38 -11.05
CA ILE A 409 21.80 2.17 -10.50
C ILE A 409 21.35 3.19 -11.55
N MET A 410 20.10 3.64 -11.47
CA MET A 410 19.57 4.69 -12.34
C MET A 410 18.95 5.82 -11.51
N ASP A 411 19.19 7.07 -11.90
CA ASP A 411 18.49 8.21 -11.33
C ASP A 411 17.06 8.34 -11.91
N HIS A 412 16.21 9.08 -11.21
CA HIS A 412 14.80 9.18 -11.55
C HIS A 412 14.52 10.07 -12.77
N HIS A 413 15.43 10.96 -13.18
CA HIS A 413 15.29 11.73 -14.41
C HIS A 413 15.56 10.82 -15.62
N SER A 414 16.69 10.12 -15.62
CA SER A 414 17.04 9.16 -16.68
C SER A 414 16.00 8.05 -16.83
N ALA A 415 15.48 7.53 -15.71
CA ALA A 415 14.45 6.50 -15.72
C ALA A 415 13.14 6.97 -16.37
N THR A 416 12.68 8.17 -16.01
CA THR A 416 11.42 8.72 -16.52
C THR A 416 11.52 9.18 -17.97
N GLU A 417 12.66 9.74 -18.41
CA GLU A 417 12.91 10.01 -19.82
C GLU A 417 12.92 8.73 -20.67
N SER A 418 13.57 7.69 -20.17
CA SER A 418 13.59 6.37 -20.82
C SER A 418 12.18 5.78 -20.90
N PHE A 419 11.37 5.94 -19.86
CA PHE A 419 9.98 5.51 -19.87
C PHE A 419 9.15 6.23 -20.94
N MET A 420 9.33 7.54 -21.13
CA MET A 420 8.61 8.26 -22.18
C MET A 420 8.94 7.75 -23.59
N LYS A 421 10.22 7.45 -23.86
CA LYS A 421 10.63 6.81 -25.13
C LYS A 421 10.00 5.43 -25.31
N TYR A 422 9.95 4.64 -24.23
CA TYR A 422 9.26 3.35 -24.23
C TYR A 422 7.77 3.52 -24.54
N MET A 423 7.06 4.40 -23.82
CA MET A 423 5.64 4.65 -24.02
C MET A 423 5.32 5.04 -25.47
N GLN A 424 6.09 5.96 -26.05
CA GLN A 424 5.93 6.34 -27.47
C GLN A 424 6.08 5.14 -28.42
N ASN A 425 7.09 4.29 -28.20
CA ASN A 425 7.27 3.07 -28.98
C ASN A 425 6.10 2.11 -28.83
N GLU A 426 5.56 1.93 -27.64
CA GLU A 426 4.43 1.04 -27.37
C GLU A 426 3.15 1.51 -28.06
N TYR A 427 2.86 2.81 -28.04
CA TYR A 427 1.75 3.38 -28.80
C TYR A 427 1.90 3.13 -30.30
N ARG A 428 3.12 3.26 -30.84
CA ARG A 428 3.38 2.98 -32.26
C ARG A 428 3.25 1.49 -32.61
N LEU A 429 3.72 0.61 -31.73
CA LEU A 429 3.80 -0.83 -32.01
C LEU A 429 2.48 -1.56 -31.75
N ARG A 430 1.74 -1.19 -30.69
CA ARG A 430 0.54 -1.91 -30.25
C ARG A 430 -0.64 -1.01 -29.88
N GLY A 431 -0.56 0.29 -30.15
CA GLY A 431 -1.68 1.22 -29.95
C GLY A 431 -1.96 1.62 -28.50
N GLY A 432 -1.08 1.27 -27.55
CA GLY A 432 -1.26 1.64 -26.15
C GLY A 432 -0.15 1.16 -25.21
N CYS A 433 -0.11 1.75 -24.02
CA CYS A 433 0.78 1.35 -22.93
C CYS A 433 0.06 1.48 -21.58
N PRO A 434 -0.20 0.37 -20.84
CA PRO A 434 -0.79 0.48 -19.51
C PRO A 434 0.16 1.23 -18.58
N GLY A 435 -0.30 2.29 -17.91
CA GLY A 435 0.50 3.11 -17.01
C GLY A 435 -0.27 3.51 -15.76
N ASP A 436 0.28 3.18 -14.60
CA ASP A 436 -0.22 3.65 -13.30
C ASP A 436 0.55 4.90 -12.90
N TRP A 437 -0.02 6.07 -13.21
CA TRP A 437 0.63 7.38 -12.98
C TRP A 437 1.07 7.58 -11.53
N VAL A 438 0.28 7.07 -10.56
CA VAL A 438 0.57 7.20 -9.12
C VAL A 438 1.88 6.50 -8.74
N TRP A 439 2.27 5.46 -9.48
CA TRP A 439 3.50 4.71 -9.26
C TRP A 439 4.65 5.14 -10.18
N LEU A 440 4.34 5.64 -11.38
CA LEU A 440 5.35 6.02 -12.37
C LEU A 440 5.98 7.38 -12.09
N VAL A 441 5.27 8.30 -11.43
CA VAL A 441 5.85 9.57 -10.97
C VAL A 441 6.77 9.31 -9.77
N PRO A 442 8.05 9.73 -9.82
CA PRO A 442 8.98 9.53 -8.70
C PRO A 442 8.53 10.23 -7.41
N PRO A 443 8.91 9.71 -6.22
CA PRO A 443 8.42 10.19 -4.93
C PRO A 443 9.03 11.53 -4.48
N ILE A 444 10.01 12.05 -5.24
CA ILE A 444 10.55 13.41 -5.13
C ILE A 444 10.61 13.99 -6.53
N SER A 445 10.66 15.32 -6.64
CA SER A 445 10.91 15.97 -7.93
C SER A 445 9.87 15.63 -9.02
N GLY A 446 8.63 15.30 -8.63
CA GLY A 446 7.61 14.77 -9.54
C GLY A 446 7.41 15.62 -10.79
N SER A 447 7.00 16.89 -10.64
CA SER A 447 6.70 17.77 -11.78
C SER A 447 7.91 18.24 -12.60
N ILE A 448 9.13 17.95 -12.15
CA ILE A 448 10.34 18.21 -12.96
C ILE A 448 10.78 16.97 -13.77
N THR A 449 9.98 15.90 -13.72
CA THR A 449 10.11 14.74 -14.61
C THR A 449 9.03 14.77 -15.69
N PRO A 450 9.30 14.25 -16.89
CA PRO A 450 8.34 14.32 -18.00
C PRO A 450 7.06 13.50 -17.76
N VAL A 451 7.16 12.41 -16.98
CA VAL A 451 6.02 11.52 -16.70
C VAL A 451 4.90 12.19 -15.90
N PHE A 452 5.21 13.22 -15.12
CA PHE A 452 4.18 13.98 -14.39
C PHE A 452 3.19 14.66 -15.35
N HIS A 453 3.68 15.16 -16.48
CA HIS A 453 2.89 15.90 -17.47
C HIS A 453 2.20 15.00 -18.50
N GLN A 454 2.35 13.68 -18.37
CA GLN A 454 1.81 12.69 -19.28
C GLN A 454 0.56 12.04 -18.67
N GLU A 455 -0.60 12.20 -19.32
CA GLU A 455 -1.79 11.42 -18.98
C GLU A 455 -1.58 9.93 -19.31
N MET A 456 -2.07 9.04 -18.46
CA MET A 456 -1.88 7.59 -18.62
C MET A 456 -3.20 6.85 -18.42
N LEU A 457 -3.38 5.79 -19.21
CA LEU A 457 -4.47 4.84 -19.03
C LEU A 457 -3.96 3.63 -18.28
N ASN A 458 -4.62 3.28 -17.18
CA ASN A 458 -4.27 2.13 -16.36
C ASN A 458 -5.28 1.00 -16.57
N TYR A 459 -4.81 -0.15 -17.03
CA TYR A 459 -5.63 -1.31 -17.36
C TYR A 459 -4.77 -2.58 -17.27
N ILE A 460 -5.44 -3.73 -17.14
CA ILE A 460 -4.79 -5.03 -17.00
C ILE A 460 -4.85 -5.77 -18.34
N LEU A 461 -3.69 -6.29 -18.76
CA LEU A 461 -3.49 -7.19 -19.89
C LEU A 461 -3.00 -8.54 -19.37
N SER A 462 -3.11 -9.61 -20.16
CA SER A 462 -2.46 -10.89 -19.91
C SER A 462 -1.39 -11.15 -20.98
N PRO A 463 -0.23 -11.76 -20.64
CA PRO A 463 0.26 -12.18 -19.32
C PRO A 463 0.47 -11.04 -18.32
N PHE A 464 0.47 -11.32 -17.02
CA PHE A 464 0.54 -10.29 -15.97
C PHE A 464 1.20 -10.75 -14.66
N TYR A 465 1.80 -9.82 -13.92
CA TYR A 465 2.25 -10.04 -12.54
C TYR A 465 1.22 -9.51 -11.53
N TYR A 466 0.56 -10.41 -10.80
CA TYR A 466 -0.39 -10.11 -9.75
C TYR A 466 0.23 -10.13 -8.35
N TYR A 467 -0.36 -9.41 -7.41
CA TYR A 467 -0.11 -9.63 -5.99
C TYR A 467 -0.79 -10.93 -5.53
N GLN A 468 -0.28 -11.47 -4.43
CA GLN A 468 -0.87 -12.63 -3.76
C GLN A 468 -1.20 -12.32 -2.31
N VAL A 469 -2.17 -13.05 -1.76
CA VAL A 469 -2.42 -13.04 -0.32
C VAL A 469 -1.21 -13.62 0.40
N ARG A 470 -0.77 -12.95 1.47
CA ARG A 470 0.31 -13.42 2.35
C ARG A 470 -0.13 -14.71 3.04
N LYS A 471 0.76 -15.70 3.12
CA LYS A 471 0.58 -16.82 4.04
C LYS A 471 0.96 -16.35 5.44
N ASN A 472 0.01 -16.37 6.36
CA ASN A 472 0.27 -16.11 7.77
C ASN A 472 0.69 -17.44 8.42
N GLY A 473 1.81 -17.44 9.15
CA GLY A 473 2.39 -18.63 9.79
C GLY A 473 1.60 -19.17 11.00
N HIS A 474 0.27 -19.26 10.90
CA HIS A 474 -0.49 -19.99 11.92
C HIS A 474 -0.23 -21.48 11.70
N LYS A 475 0.64 -22.06 12.54
CA LYS A 475 0.70 -23.52 12.70
C LYS A 475 -0.73 -24.01 12.94
N LYS A 476 -1.21 -24.94 12.11
CA LYS A 476 -2.33 -25.80 12.48
C LYS A 476 -1.84 -26.67 13.64
N SER A 477 -1.85 -26.17 14.87
CA SER A 477 -1.78 -27.06 16.02
C SER A 477 -3.08 -27.83 16.02
N GLY A 478 -3.01 -29.11 15.64
CA GLY A 478 -4.04 -30.09 15.92
C GLY A 478 -4.20 -30.26 17.43
N GLN A 479 -4.89 -29.31 18.05
CA GLN A 479 -5.69 -29.49 19.24
C GLN A 479 -6.92 -28.64 18.99
N VAL A 480 -8.03 -29.31 18.70
CA VAL A 480 -9.35 -28.70 18.79
C VAL A 480 -9.55 -28.32 20.26
N LEU A 481 -9.11 -27.13 20.65
CA LEU A 481 -9.87 -26.41 21.65
C LEU A 481 -11.18 -26.13 20.97
N HIS A 482 -12.22 -26.85 21.39
CA HIS A 482 -13.58 -26.38 21.24
C HIS A 482 -13.61 -24.95 21.82
N LEU A 483 -13.46 -23.93 20.98
CA LEU A 483 -14.11 -22.67 21.24
C LEU A 483 -15.59 -23.01 21.15
N GLY A 484 -16.15 -23.36 22.31
CA GLY A 484 -17.58 -23.39 22.50
C GLY A 484 -18.15 -22.10 21.93
N GLN A 485 -19.31 -22.23 21.30
CA GLN A 485 -20.18 -21.10 21.02
C GLN A 485 -20.31 -20.30 22.31
N VAL A 486 -19.55 -19.19 22.42
CA VAL A 486 -19.78 -18.21 23.47
C VAL A 486 -21.06 -17.52 23.05
N THR A 487 -22.14 -18.02 23.64
CA THR A 487 -23.47 -17.42 23.66
C THR A 487 -23.36 -15.90 23.78
N ALA A 488 -24.18 -15.18 23.01
CA ALA A 488 -24.21 -13.73 22.82
C ALA A 488 -24.47 -12.86 24.08
N ALA A 489 -24.11 -13.31 25.27
CA ALA A 489 -24.61 -12.80 26.54
C ALA A 489 -23.69 -11.82 27.29
N THR A 490 -22.45 -11.53 26.85
CA THR A 490 -21.56 -10.64 27.64
C THR A 490 -20.68 -9.71 26.80
N ARG A 491 -21.18 -9.15 25.70
CA ARG A 491 -20.49 -8.03 25.02
C ARG A 491 -20.82 -6.72 25.73
N ILE A 492 -19.79 -5.92 26.03
CA ILE A 492 -19.95 -4.59 26.64
C ILE A 492 -20.86 -3.73 25.74
N LYS A 493 -21.88 -3.10 26.35
CA LYS A 493 -22.82 -2.23 25.64
C LYS A 493 -22.12 -0.91 25.29
N VAL A 494 -22.23 -0.51 24.03
CA VAL A 494 -21.74 0.78 23.53
C VAL A 494 -22.90 1.52 22.87
N THR A 495 -23.18 2.74 23.30
CA THR A 495 -24.23 3.56 22.70
C THR A 495 -23.59 4.69 21.91
N ILE A 496 -23.97 4.84 20.65
CA ILE A 496 -23.51 5.90 19.75
C ILE A 496 -24.69 6.85 19.49
N LEU A 497 -24.60 8.06 20.02
CA LEU A 497 -25.56 9.11 19.77
C LEU A 497 -25.13 9.98 18.60
N TYR A 498 -26.09 10.35 17.76
CA TYR A 498 -25.83 11.28 16.67
C TYR A 498 -26.81 12.45 16.63
N ALA A 499 -26.30 13.61 16.22
CA ALA A 499 -27.09 14.77 15.83
C ALA A 499 -26.58 15.32 14.50
N THR A 500 -27.48 15.63 13.58
CA THR A 500 -27.18 15.97 12.19
C THR A 500 -28.28 16.85 11.60
N GLU A 501 -27.89 17.88 10.84
CA GLU A 501 -28.83 18.64 9.98
C GLU A 501 -28.86 18.10 8.53
N THR A 502 -27.77 17.48 8.08
CA THR A 502 -27.56 17.12 6.65
C THR A 502 -27.34 15.62 6.44
N GLY A 503 -27.59 14.78 7.44
CA GLY A 503 -27.35 13.33 7.41
C GLY A 503 -25.88 12.88 7.52
N LYS A 504 -24.91 13.81 7.55
CA LYS A 504 -23.47 13.46 7.58
C LYS A 504 -23.02 12.81 8.90
N SER A 505 -23.41 13.35 10.05
CA SER A 505 -23.05 12.78 11.36
C SER A 505 -23.75 11.44 11.63
N GLU A 506 -24.96 11.29 11.10
CA GLU A 506 -25.71 10.01 11.11
C GLU A 506 -25.00 8.93 10.30
N THR A 507 -24.53 9.26 9.09
CA THR A 507 -23.75 8.34 8.26
C THR A 507 -22.45 7.91 8.96
N LEU A 508 -21.75 8.86 9.60
CA LEU A 508 -20.54 8.57 10.36
C LEU A 508 -20.83 7.70 11.61
N ALA A 509 -21.93 7.97 12.32
CA ALA A 509 -22.37 7.13 13.44
C ALA A 509 -22.72 5.71 12.98
N GLY A 510 -23.32 5.55 11.79
CA GLY A 510 -23.55 4.26 11.14
C GLY A 510 -22.25 3.48 10.91
N HIS A 511 -21.26 4.08 10.26
CA HIS A 511 -19.97 3.44 10.04
C HIS A 511 -19.24 3.09 11.35
N LEU A 512 -19.32 3.97 12.36
CA LEU A 512 -18.79 3.68 13.69
C LEU A 512 -19.52 2.49 14.33
N GLY A 513 -20.84 2.39 14.15
CA GLY A 513 -21.62 1.24 14.61
C GLY A 513 -21.19 -0.07 13.96
N ASP A 514 -20.97 -0.08 12.65
CA ASP A 514 -20.51 -1.27 11.91
C ASP A 514 -19.15 -1.77 12.43
N VAL A 515 -18.22 -0.84 12.69
CA VAL A 515 -16.90 -1.16 13.24
C VAL A 515 -16.99 -1.67 14.67
N PHE A 516 -17.81 -1.05 15.52
CA PHE A 516 -17.93 -1.42 16.93
C PHE A 516 -18.71 -2.73 17.13
N ASN A 517 -19.69 -3.05 16.27
CA ASN A 517 -20.47 -4.29 16.35
C ASN A 517 -19.62 -5.57 16.22
N CYS A 518 -18.41 -5.46 15.64
CA CYS A 518 -17.46 -6.58 15.59
C CYS A 518 -17.01 -7.05 16.98
N ALA A 519 -16.97 -6.15 17.98
CA ALA A 519 -16.42 -6.41 19.30
C ALA A 519 -17.38 -6.07 20.47
N PHE A 520 -18.39 -5.23 20.23
CA PHE A 520 -19.30 -4.70 21.25
C PHE A 520 -20.76 -5.01 20.91
N ASN A 521 -21.66 -4.79 21.89
CA ASN A 521 -23.09 -4.71 21.64
C ASN A 521 -23.45 -3.24 21.38
N THR A 522 -23.48 -2.84 20.11
CA THR A 522 -23.55 -1.43 19.73
C THR A 522 -24.97 -0.99 19.41
N LYS A 523 -25.43 0.09 20.07
CA LYS A 523 -26.71 0.74 19.81
C LYS A 523 -26.46 2.13 19.21
N ILE A 524 -26.99 2.41 18.03
CA ILE A 524 -26.96 3.75 17.42
C ILE A 524 -28.31 4.42 17.67
N THR A 525 -28.34 5.68 18.11
CA THR A 525 -29.58 6.39 18.42
C THR A 525 -29.48 7.87 18.09
N CYS A 526 -30.51 8.43 17.45
CA CYS A 526 -30.63 9.88 17.25
C CYS A 526 -30.76 10.57 18.62
N MET A 527 -30.06 11.68 18.85
CA MET A 527 -30.06 12.38 20.13
C MET A 527 -31.47 12.81 20.59
N ASP A 528 -32.33 13.28 19.68
CA ASP A 528 -33.73 13.62 20.00
C ASP A 528 -34.56 12.45 20.52
N ASN A 529 -34.16 11.22 20.19
CA ASN A 529 -34.85 9.99 20.61
C ASN A 529 -34.18 9.34 21.84
N TYR A 530 -33.17 9.99 22.42
CA TYR A 530 -32.44 9.49 23.56
C TYR A 530 -32.99 10.09 24.86
N ASP A 531 -33.37 9.25 25.82
CA ASP A 531 -33.80 9.71 27.14
C ASP A 531 -32.57 10.06 27.99
N PRO A 532 -32.40 11.33 28.43
CA PRO A 532 -31.31 11.71 29.33
C PRO A 532 -31.26 10.88 30.63
N GLY A 533 -32.38 10.30 31.08
CA GLY A 533 -32.42 9.40 32.24
C GLY A 533 -31.69 8.06 32.03
N ASP A 534 -31.42 7.67 30.79
CA ASP A 534 -30.65 6.47 30.47
C ASP A 534 -29.13 6.70 30.53
N LEU A 535 -28.67 7.95 30.64
CA LEU A 535 -27.24 8.29 30.69
C LEU A 535 -26.51 7.60 31.85
N GLU A 536 -27.19 7.35 32.97
CA GLU A 536 -26.65 6.64 34.14
C GLU A 536 -26.47 5.13 33.90
N LYS A 537 -27.15 4.57 32.88
CA LYS A 537 -27.15 3.14 32.55
C LYS A 537 -26.14 2.81 31.45
N GLU A 538 -25.51 3.81 30.83
CA GLU A 538 -24.58 3.61 29.73
C GLU A 538 -23.19 3.20 30.22
N THR A 539 -22.61 2.17 29.59
CA THR A 539 -21.26 1.68 29.91
C THR A 539 -20.18 2.40 29.09
N LEU A 540 -20.49 2.76 27.84
CA LEU A 540 -19.66 3.58 26.97
C LEU A 540 -20.57 4.39 26.03
N LEU A 541 -20.39 5.70 25.99
CA LEU A 541 -21.18 6.62 25.16
C LEU A 541 -20.28 7.35 24.16
N LEU A 542 -20.60 7.24 22.87
CA LEU A 542 -19.95 7.97 21.79
C LEU A 542 -20.93 9.00 21.23
N VAL A 543 -20.49 10.25 21.09
CA VAL A 543 -21.33 11.33 20.59
C VAL A 543 -20.75 11.86 19.27
N VAL A 544 -21.53 11.73 18.19
CA VAL A 544 -21.17 12.15 16.84
C VAL A 544 -22.09 13.30 16.42
N THR A 545 -21.57 14.52 16.39
CA THR A 545 -22.39 15.69 16.07
C THR A 545 -21.70 16.64 15.10
N SER A 546 -22.49 17.29 14.27
CA SER A 546 -22.05 18.35 13.35
C SER A 546 -22.48 19.69 13.92
N THR A 547 -21.69 20.76 13.77
CA THR A 547 -22.16 22.11 14.08
C THR A 547 -22.90 22.72 12.88
N PHE A 548 -23.93 23.51 13.14
CA PHE A 548 -24.64 24.33 12.15
C PHE A 548 -24.37 25.83 12.38
N GLY A 549 -24.38 26.64 11.32
CA GLY A 549 -24.13 28.09 11.43
C GLY A 549 -22.79 28.44 12.06
N ASN A 550 -22.82 29.25 13.13
CA ASN A 550 -21.64 29.75 13.86
C ASN A 550 -21.10 28.79 14.93
N GLY A 551 -21.55 27.53 14.94
CA GLY A 551 -21.16 26.55 15.97
C GLY A 551 -22.33 25.92 16.74
N ASP A 552 -23.57 26.23 16.36
CA ASP A 552 -24.78 25.77 17.05
C ASP A 552 -24.99 24.26 16.86
N SER A 553 -25.67 23.63 17.81
CA SER A 553 -26.06 22.22 17.70
C SER A 553 -27.15 22.04 16.63
N PRO A 554 -27.17 20.89 15.93
CA PRO A 554 -28.27 20.52 15.05
C PRO A 554 -29.61 20.55 15.79
N SER A 555 -30.70 20.78 15.05
CA SER A 555 -32.08 20.72 15.51
C SER A 555 -32.35 19.47 16.35
N ASN A 556 -31.87 18.32 15.88
CA ASN A 556 -32.00 17.03 16.56
C ASN A 556 -30.97 16.72 17.65
N GLY A 557 -30.18 17.72 18.06
CA GLY A 557 -29.26 17.68 19.18
C GLY A 557 -29.60 18.69 20.28
N LYS A 558 -30.70 19.45 20.14
CA LYS A 558 -31.10 20.48 21.11
C LYS A 558 -31.69 19.91 22.40
N GLY A 559 -32.23 18.68 22.35
CA GLY A 559 -32.83 17.99 23.51
C GLY A 559 -31.82 17.50 24.56
N LEU A 560 -30.55 17.30 24.17
CA LEU A 560 -29.44 16.93 25.08
C LEU A 560 -28.35 18.02 25.06
N PRO A 561 -28.48 19.09 25.87
CA PRO A 561 -27.47 20.14 25.89
C PRO A 561 -26.12 19.61 26.40
N PHE A 562 -25.04 20.09 25.79
CA PHE A 562 -23.65 19.69 26.08
C PHE A 562 -23.28 19.79 27.58
N THR A 563 -23.94 20.69 28.31
CA THR A 563 -23.81 20.87 29.76
C THR A 563 -24.31 19.67 30.58
N VAL A 564 -25.28 18.92 30.07
CA VAL A 564 -25.78 17.68 30.69
C VAL A 564 -24.80 16.53 30.45
N LEU A 565 -24.20 16.46 29.26
CA LEU A 565 -23.18 15.47 28.91
C LEU A 565 -21.88 15.68 29.71
N SER A 566 -21.48 16.93 29.95
CA SER A 566 -20.26 17.26 30.69
C SER A 566 -20.41 17.19 32.21
N SER A 567 -21.62 17.32 32.75
CA SER A 567 -21.87 17.28 34.20
C SER A 567 -21.96 15.87 34.78
N CYS A 568 -22.19 14.84 33.95
CA CYS A 568 -22.29 13.46 34.40
C CYS A 568 -20.98 12.66 34.32
N TRP A 569 -19.95 13.13 33.59
CA TRP A 569 -18.76 12.32 33.26
C TRP A 569 -17.47 13.16 33.15
N THR A 570 -16.39 12.73 33.81
CA THR A 570 -15.14 13.49 34.04
C THR A 570 -14.01 13.27 33.02
N SER A 571 -14.21 12.48 31.96
CA SER A 571 -13.22 12.32 30.87
C SER A 571 -13.89 12.52 29.50
N ALA A 572 -13.96 13.78 29.09
CA ALA A 572 -14.37 14.18 27.74
C ALA A 572 -13.11 14.44 26.89
N LEU A 573 -12.87 13.60 25.88
CA LEU A 573 -11.90 13.91 24.84
C LEU A 573 -12.65 14.67 23.74
N LEU A 574 -12.48 15.99 23.71
CA LEU A 574 -12.92 16.83 22.59
C LEU A 574 -11.83 16.81 21.52
N VAL A 575 -12.16 16.37 20.31
CA VAL A 575 -11.27 16.54 19.15
C VAL A 575 -11.79 17.70 18.29
N PRO A 576 -11.17 18.90 18.35
CA PRO A 576 -11.62 20.05 17.58
C PRO A 576 -11.06 20.04 16.14
N ARG A 577 -11.78 20.73 15.27
CA ARG A 577 -11.43 21.09 13.89
C ARG A 577 -10.04 21.76 13.81
N MET A 578 -9.10 21.19 13.04
CA MET A 578 -7.85 21.87 12.66
C MET A 578 -8.12 22.87 11.53
N SER A 579 -8.04 24.18 11.81
CA SER A 579 -7.92 25.23 10.79
C SER A 579 -6.78 26.19 11.11
N ARG A 580 -6.08 26.63 10.06
CA ARG A 580 -4.87 27.47 10.10
C ARG A 580 -5.08 28.83 10.78
N THR A 581 -4.06 29.22 11.57
CA THR A 581 -3.61 30.57 11.98
C THR A 581 -4.39 31.38 13.04
N SER A 582 -3.75 31.41 14.23
CA SER A 582 -3.46 32.52 15.18
C SER A 582 -4.40 32.94 16.33
N PHE A 583 -3.85 32.74 17.54
CA PHE A 583 -3.88 33.53 18.80
C PHE A 583 -5.19 33.80 19.55
N PHE A 584 -5.22 33.48 20.86
CA PHE A 584 -5.44 34.39 22.01
C PHE A 584 -5.23 33.55 23.31
N LYS A 585 -4.16 33.78 24.08
CA LYS A 585 -4.06 34.70 25.25
C LYS A 585 -4.55 34.02 26.55
N GLU A 586 -3.60 33.41 27.23
CA GLU A 586 -3.76 32.87 28.58
C GLU A 586 -3.82 34.04 29.58
N LYS A 587 -4.98 34.21 30.22
CA LYS A 587 -5.19 35.12 31.34
C LYS A 587 -6.07 34.40 32.35
N GLN A 588 -5.46 33.82 33.38
CA GLN A 588 -5.50 34.37 34.73
C GLN A 588 -4.84 33.41 35.71
N GLY A 589 -4.03 34.00 36.59
CA GLY A 589 -3.32 33.29 37.62
C GLY A 589 -4.22 32.89 38.77
N LYS A 590 -3.75 31.88 39.49
CA LYS A 590 -4.19 31.61 40.85
C LYS A 590 -3.56 32.62 41.79
N VAL A 591 -4.41 33.26 42.57
CA VAL A 591 -4.07 33.92 43.82
C VAL A 591 -3.54 32.86 44.79
N HIS A 592 -2.27 32.95 45.16
CA HIS A 592 -1.77 32.39 46.40
C HIS A 592 -1.64 33.54 47.40
N VAL A 593 -2.40 33.44 48.49
CA VAL A 593 -2.14 34.19 49.72
C VAL A 593 -0.99 33.47 50.42
N ALA A 594 0.17 34.12 50.49
CA ALA A 594 1.17 33.88 51.53
C ALA A 594 1.77 35.24 51.91
N SER A 595 1.48 35.62 53.15
CA SER A 595 1.89 36.84 53.83
C SER A 595 3.36 36.78 54.28
N GLN A 596 3.94 37.97 54.49
CA GLN A 596 5.17 38.29 55.24
C GLN A 596 6.50 38.02 54.52
N SER A 597 7.54 38.85 54.56
CA SER A 597 7.80 40.23 55.00
C SER A 597 9.30 40.47 54.78
N THR A 598 9.70 41.68 54.37
CA THR A 598 11.01 42.35 54.61
C THR A 598 12.28 41.61 54.16
N SER A 599 13.24 42.19 53.44
CA SER A 599 13.67 43.58 53.23
C SER A 599 14.58 43.62 51.99
#